data_AF-A0A7W0SKF2-F1
#
_entry.id   AF-A0A7W0SKF2-F1
#
_cell.length_a   1.000
_cell.length_b   1.000
_cell.length_c   1.000
_cell.angle_alpha   90.00
_cell.angle_beta   90.00
_cell.angle_gamma   90.00
#
_symmetry.space_group_name_H-M   'P 1'
#
loop_
_entity.id
_entity.type
_entity.pdbx_description
1 polymer ?
#
loop_
_entity_poly.entity_id
_entity_poly.type
_entity_poly.pdbx_seq_one_letter_code
_entity_poly.pdbx_strand_id
1 'polypeptide(L)'
;VNPDYGSFGPRSGPRAELGRHNADYVQEPGILIGILLLGTLDDSGKTFHGVPRKIVRVDQAVTRLDAERVTQFHTDGSGHLHLHYYPQVVSNARQFALPLLDAIIDQLSAACTDSEGQRLRVLKQSLMWQGTFGGMKL
;
A
#
# COMPACT_ATOMS: atom_id res chain seq x y z
N VAL A 1 5.71 -11.30 13.20
CA VAL A 1 7.01 -11.98 13.03
C VAL A 1 6.99 -13.21 13.92
N ASN A 2 7.23 -14.40 13.36
CA ASN A 2 7.19 -15.66 14.11
C ASN A 2 8.50 -15.85 14.90
N PRO A 3 8.47 -15.91 16.24
CA PRO A 3 9.67 -15.97 17.07
C PRO A 3 10.41 -17.32 17.03
N ASP A 4 9.78 -18.40 16.56
CA ASP A 4 10.34 -19.77 16.65
C ASP A 4 11.15 -20.20 15.41
N TYR A 5 11.29 -19.31 14.42
CA TYR A 5 11.88 -19.65 13.13
C TYR A 5 13.41 -19.85 13.17
N GLY A 6 14.10 -19.33 14.21
CA GLY A 6 15.55 -19.45 14.37
C GLY A 6 16.07 -20.86 14.68
N SER A 7 15.19 -21.85 14.85
CA SER A 7 15.59 -23.22 15.18
C SER A 7 15.85 -24.14 13.97
N PHE A 8 15.46 -23.76 12.76
CA PHE A 8 15.39 -24.69 11.62
C PHE A 8 16.45 -24.49 10.51
N GLY A 9 17.45 -23.62 10.73
CA GLY A 9 18.57 -23.45 9.80
C GLY A 9 19.76 -24.40 10.08
N PRO A 10 20.53 -24.83 9.05
CA PRO A 10 21.76 -25.57 9.25
C PRO A 10 22.76 -24.69 10.02
N ARG A 11 23.21 -25.17 11.18
CA ARG A 11 24.10 -24.41 12.06
C ARG A 11 25.54 -24.54 11.58
N SER A 12 26.20 -23.42 11.31
CA SER A 12 27.61 -23.38 10.89
C SER A 12 28.62 -23.56 12.04
N GLY A 13 28.17 -23.86 13.27
CA GLY A 13 29.08 -24.11 14.39
C GLY A 13 28.41 -24.52 15.72
N PRO A 14 29.20 -24.90 16.74
CA PRO A 14 28.71 -25.31 18.06
C PRO A 14 28.11 -24.16 18.87
N ARG A 15 27.10 -24.46 19.70
CA ARG A 15 26.29 -23.48 20.45
C ARG A 15 27.07 -22.52 21.35
N ALA A 16 28.26 -22.92 21.80
CA ALA A 16 29.10 -22.16 22.73
C ALA A 16 29.79 -20.94 22.09
N GLU A 17 29.89 -20.88 20.75
CA GLU A 17 30.64 -19.81 20.04
C GLU A 17 29.71 -18.70 19.48
N LEU A 18 28.39 -18.87 19.55
CA LEU A 18 27.40 -17.93 19.00
C LEU A 18 27.17 -16.67 19.86
N GLY A 19 27.74 -16.59 21.07
CA GLY A 19 27.49 -15.47 22.00
C GLY A 19 28.11 -14.13 21.59
N ARG A 20 28.97 -14.10 20.55
CA ARG A 20 29.64 -12.88 20.06
C ARG A 20 29.49 -12.62 18.57
N HIS A 21 29.00 -13.59 17.82
CA HIS A 21 28.59 -13.39 16.45
C HIS A 21 27.10 -13.11 16.49
N ASN A 22 26.72 -11.83 16.37
CA ASN A 22 25.39 -11.51 15.87
C ASN A 22 25.26 -12.31 14.58
N ALA A 23 24.56 -13.44 14.65
CA ALA A 23 24.24 -14.26 13.49
C ALA A 23 23.77 -13.27 12.45
N ASP A 24 24.51 -13.21 11.34
CA ASP A 24 24.22 -12.34 10.22
C ASP A 24 22.71 -12.32 10.09
N TYR A 25 22.10 -11.17 10.36
CA TYR A 25 20.75 -10.93 9.91
C TYR A 25 20.93 -11.00 8.40
N VAL A 26 20.77 -12.20 7.86
CA VAL A 26 20.65 -12.44 6.45
C VAL A 26 19.51 -11.52 6.09
N GLN A 27 19.88 -10.38 5.52
CA GLN A 27 18.95 -9.43 4.93
C GLN A 27 18.22 -10.27 3.91
N GLU A 28 17.06 -10.81 4.30
CA GLU A 28 16.31 -11.72 3.46
C GLU A 28 15.97 -10.89 2.22
N PRO A 29 16.55 -11.19 1.05
CA PRO A 29 16.41 -10.32 -0.10
C PRO A 29 14.99 -10.51 -0.61
N GLY A 30 14.09 -9.62 -0.18
CA GLY A 30 12.76 -9.51 -0.75
C GLY A 30 12.89 -9.12 -2.22
N ILE A 31 12.36 -9.94 -3.12
CA ILE A 31 12.33 -9.60 -4.53
C ILE A 31 11.17 -8.64 -4.76
N LEU A 32 11.50 -7.40 -5.12
CA LEU A 32 10.51 -6.43 -5.56
C LEU A 32 9.95 -6.84 -6.93
N ILE A 33 8.74 -7.41 -6.93
CA ILE A 33 8.06 -7.85 -8.16
C ILE A 33 7.37 -6.70 -8.92
N GLY A 34 7.21 -5.54 -8.29
CA GLY A 34 6.64 -4.35 -8.91
C GLY A 34 6.31 -3.23 -7.92
N ILE A 35 6.25 -2.00 -8.43
CA ILE A 35 5.78 -0.82 -7.69
C ILE A 35 4.66 -0.18 -8.50
N LEU A 36 3.54 0.13 -7.84
CA LEU A 36 2.49 0.96 -8.40
C LEU A 36 2.57 2.36 -7.76
N LEU A 37 2.77 3.37 -8.59
CA LEU A 37 2.79 4.76 -8.15
C LEU A 37 1.39 5.37 -8.34
N LEU A 38 0.81 5.91 -7.26
CA LEU A 38 -0.54 6.46 -7.27
C LEU A 38 -0.57 7.98 -7.50
N GLY A 39 0.53 8.66 -7.18
CA GLY A 39 0.57 10.12 -7.21
C GLY A 39 1.73 10.73 -6.43
N THR A 40 1.62 12.03 -6.18
CA THR A 40 2.57 12.79 -5.36
C THR A 40 1.83 13.68 -4.37
N LEU A 41 2.39 13.80 -3.17
CA LEU A 41 2.08 14.83 -2.17
C LEU A 41 3.40 15.55 -1.88
N ASP A 42 3.44 16.87 -2.05
CA ASP A 42 4.61 17.66 -1.69
C ASP A 42 4.48 18.31 -0.30
N ASP A 43 5.56 18.95 0.16
CA ASP A 43 5.60 19.59 1.48
C ASP A 43 4.70 20.83 1.60
N SER A 44 4.23 21.38 0.47
CA SER A 44 3.22 22.44 0.45
C SER A 44 1.80 21.89 0.59
N GLY A 45 1.64 20.57 0.63
CA GLY A 45 0.33 19.91 0.65
C GLY A 45 -0.30 19.75 -0.72
N LYS A 46 0.42 20.05 -1.81
CA LYS A 46 -0.12 19.91 -3.16
C LYS A 46 -0.14 18.44 -3.55
N THR A 47 -1.33 17.97 -3.91
CA THR A 47 -1.57 16.59 -4.33
C THR A 47 -1.68 16.49 -5.84
N PHE A 48 -1.26 15.36 -6.37
CA PHE A 48 -1.47 14.97 -7.76
C PHE A 48 -1.71 13.48 -7.81
N HIS A 49 -2.83 13.06 -8.38
CA HIS A 49 -3.20 11.66 -8.54
C HIS A 49 -2.94 11.26 -10.00
N GLY A 50 -2.05 10.29 -10.20
CA GLY A 50 -1.63 9.86 -11.52
C GLY A 50 -0.15 9.47 -11.54
N VAL A 51 0.40 9.28 -12.74
CA VAL A 51 1.79 8.85 -12.90
C VAL A 51 2.72 9.97 -12.46
N PRO A 52 3.56 9.77 -11.42
CA PRO A 52 4.50 10.80 -11.00
C PRO A 52 5.47 11.15 -12.13
N ARG A 53 5.75 12.45 -12.30
CA ARG A 53 6.74 12.95 -13.26
C ARG A 53 8.18 12.89 -12.73
N LYS A 54 8.38 12.26 -11.56
CA LYS A 54 9.68 12.14 -10.89
C LYS A 54 10.19 10.71 -10.99
N ILE A 55 11.49 10.58 -11.22
CA ILE A 55 12.19 9.30 -11.20
C ILE A 55 12.54 8.97 -9.75
N VAL A 56 12.13 7.80 -9.26
CA VAL A 56 12.58 7.28 -7.97
C VAL A 56 14.03 6.82 -8.13
N ARG A 57 14.94 7.38 -7.32
CA ARG A 57 16.36 7.03 -7.40
C ARG A 57 16.61 5.67 -6.73
N VAL A 58 17.65 4.97 -7.21
CA VAL A 58 18.20 3.82 -6.50
C VAL A 58 18.65 4.28 -5.11
N ASP A 59 18.46 3.42 -4.09
CA ASP A 59 18.76 3.69 -2.68
C ASP A 59 17.97 4.85 -2.04
N GLN A 60 16.89 5.29 -2.68
CA GLN A 60 16.00 6.25 -2.06
C GLN A 60 15.20 5.60 -0.93
N ALA A 61 15.27 6.19 0.27
CA ALA A 61 14.52 5.72 1.42
C ALA A 61 13.01 5.75 1.14
N VAL A 62 12.33 4.65 1.43
CA VAL A 62 10.87 4.53 1.37
C VAL A 62 10.35 4.46 2.79
N THR A 63 9.49 5.41 3.15
CA THR A 63 8.86 5.49 4.46
C THR A 63 7.35 5.36 4.32
N ARG A 64 6.73 4.76 5.34
CA ARG A 64 5.27 4.74 5.42
C ARG A 64 4.75 6.15 5.67
N LEU A 65 3.73 6.55 4.91
CA LEU A 65 3.03 7.80 5.12
C LEU A 65 2.14 7.68 6.38
N ASP A 66 2.13 8.72 7.21
CA ASP A 66 1.25 8.78 8.39
C ASP A 66 -0.22 8.99 7.99
N ALA A 67 -1.14 8.83 8.95
CA ALA A 67 -2.58 8.91 8.68
C ALA A 67 -3.03 10.29 8.21
N GLU A 68 -2.44 11.37 8.74
CA GLU A 68 -2.78 12.75 8.39
C GLU A 68 -2.42 13.04 6.94
N ARG A 69 -1.18 12.70 6.55
CA ARG A 69 -0.68 12.83 5.18
C ARG A 69 -1.42 11.91 4.21
N VAL A 70 -1.87 10.73 4.64
CA VAL A 70 -2.77 9.89 3.83
C VAL A 70 -4.08 10.62 3.58
N THR A 71 -4.73 11.18 4.60
CA THR A 71 -5.97 11.95 4.39
C THR A 71 -5.71 13.14 3.47
N GLN A 72 -4.65 13.91 3.74
CA GLN A 72 -4.26 15.05 2.91
C GLN A 72 -4.05 14.67 1.45
N PHE A 73 -3.43 13.52 1.17
CA PHE A 73 -3.26 13.04 -0.19
C PHE A 73 -4.61 12.88 -0.92
N HIS A 74 -5.63 12.39 -0.22
CA HIS A 74 -6.92 12.04 -0.81
C HIS A 74 -7.96 13.16 -0.76
N THR A 75 -7.74 14.25 -0.02
CA THR A 75 -8.70 15.35 0.11
C THR A 75 -8.25 16.59 -0.65
N ASP A 76 -9.18 17.31 -1.27
CA ASP A 76 -8.90 18.64 -1.81
C ASP A 76 -8.99 19.76 -0.76
N GLY A 77 -8.78 21.01 -1.17
CA GLY A 77 -8.87 22.19 -0.29
C GLY A 77 -10.27 22.45 0.28
N SER A 78 -11.30 21.78 -0.21
CA SER A 78 -12.67 21.80 0.33
C SER A 78 -12.99 20.57 1.20
N GLY A 79 -12.04 19.66 1.39
CA GLY A 79 -12.23 18.44 2.16
C GLY A 79 -12.97 17.33 1.41
N HIS A 80 -13.14 17.44 0.09
CA HIS A 80 -13.75 16.38 -0.71
C HIS A 80 -12.72 15.31 -1.07
N LEU A 81 -13.17 14.05 -0.96
CA LEU A 81 -12.33 12.90 -1.23
C LEU A 81 -12.21 12.63 -2.74
N HIS A 82 -10.98 12.38 -3.19
CA HIS A 82 -10.66 12.07 -4.58
C HIS A 82 -9.78 10.84 -4.70
N LEU A 83 -10.08 10.02 -5.71
CA LEU A 83 -9.36 8.79 -6.04
C LEU A 83 -9.05 8.75 -7.54
N HIS A 84 -8.52 9.85 -8.13
CA HIS A 84 -8.31 9.90 -9.59
C HIS A 84 -7.33 8.85 -10.14
N TYR A 85 -6.53 8.21 -9.28
CA TYR A 85 -5.68 7.08 -9.66
C TYR A 85 -6.47 5.75 -9.82
N TYR A 86 -7.77 5.73 -9.50
CA TYR A 86 -8.61 4.53 -9.58
C TYR A 86 -8.49 3.78 -10.92
N PRO A 87 -8.58 4.43 -12.09
CA PRO A 87 -8.44 3.74 -13.37
C PRO A 87 -7.06 3.09 -13.52
N GLN A 88 -6.00 3.74 -13.01
CA GLN A 88 -4.65 3.20 -13.05
C GLN A 88 -4.50 1.96 -12.19
N VAL A 89 -5.13 1.93 -11.01
CA VAL A 89 -5.14 0.74 -10.15
C VAL A 89 -5.86 -0.41 -10.83
N VAL A 90 -7.07 -0.17 -11.36
CA VAL A 90 -7.85 -1.20 -12.06
C VAL A 90 -7.09 -1.77 -13.26
N SER A 91 -6.39 -0.92 -14.02
CA SER A 91 -5.65 -1.37 -15.22
C SER A 91 -4.32 -2.06 -14.92
N ASN A 92 -3.61 -1.68 -13.84
CA ASN A 92 -2.21 -2.08 -13.64
C ASN A 92 -1.97 -3.01 -12.44
N ALA A 93 -2.83 -2.98 -11.42
CA ALA A 93 -2.65 -3.82 -10.23
C ALA A 93 -3.07 -5.28 -10.44
N ARG A 94 -3.66 -5.63 -11.60
CA ARG A 94 -4.06 -7.00 -11.97
C ARG A 94 -4.94 -7.63 -10.87
N GLN A 95 -4.59 -8.82 -10.39
CA GLN A 95 -5.30 -9.55 -9.34
C GLN A 95 -5.36 -8.80 -7.99
N PHE A 96 -4.50 -7.79 -7.80
CA PHE A 96 -4.48 -6.98 -6.58
C PHE A 96 -5.35 -5.74 -6.66
N ALA A 97 -5.95 -5.41 -7.82
CA ALA A 97 -6.71 -4.17 -7.98
C ALA A 97 -7.87 -4.03 -6.97
N LEU A 98 -8.75 -5.03 -6.90
CA LEU A 98 -9.91 -4.98 -6.01
C LEU A 98 -9.52 -5.03 -4.52
N PRO A 99 -8.65 -5.96 -4.06
CA PRO A 99 -8.21 -5.98 -2.67
C PRO A 99 -7.50 -4.68 -2.25
N LEU A 100 -6.70 -4.08 -3.15
CA LEU A 100 -6.01 -2.83 -2.87
C LEU A 100 -7.00 -1.67 -2.73
N LEU A 101 -7.96 -1.55 -3.65
CA LEU A 101 -8.98 -0.51 -3.59
C LEU A 101 -9.88 -0.66 -2.36
N ASP A 102 -10.25 -1.88 -1.99
CA ASP A 102 -11.02 -2.15 -0.77
C ASP A 102 -10.26 -1.73 0.48
N ALA A 103 -8.98 -2.10 0.59
CA ALA A 103 -8.12 -1.70 1.71
C ALA A 103 -7.94 -0.17 1.81
N ILE A 104 -7.78 0.51 0.66
CA ILE A 104 -7.72 1.98 0.60
C ILE A 104 -9.03 2.60 1.09
N ILE A 105 -10.17 2.11 0.60
CA ILE A 105 -11.49 2.63 0.98
C ILE A 105 -11.75 2.42 2.47
N ASP A 106 -11.39 1.27 3.03
CA ASP A 106 -11.54 1.00 4.45
C ASP A 106 -10.65 1.91 5.29
N GLN A 107 -9.41 2.13 4.86
CA GLN A 107 -8.50 3.07 5.53
C GLN A 107 -9.06 4.50 5.54
N LEU A 108 -9.64 4.96 4.43
CA LEU A 108 -10.20 6.31 4.30
C LEU A 108 -11.53 6.46 5.03
N SER A 109 -12.36 5.42 5.05
CA SER A 109 -13.67 5.45 5.73
C SER A 109 -13.54 5.70 7.23
N ALA A 110 -12.45 5.24 7.85
CA ALA A 110 -12.16 5.50 9.27
C ALA A 110 -11.82 6.97 9.58
N ALA A 111 -11.41 7.75 8.58
CA ALA A 111 -10.97 9.13 8.73
C ALA A 111 -11.94 10.18 8.14
N CYS A 112 -13.03 9.75 7.50
CA CYS A 112 -13.97 10.63 6.80
C CYS A 112 -15.11 11.13 7.69
N THR A 113 -15.67 12.27 7.29
CA THR A 113 -16.97 12.75 7.79
C THR A 113 -18.11 11.87 7.26
N ASP A 114 -19.28 11.92 7.91
CA ASP A 114 -20.41 11.03 7.60
C ASP A 114 -20.86 11.06 6.13
N SER A 115 -20.81 12.23 5.47
CA SER A 115 -21.21 12.38 4.06
C SER A 115 -20.22 11.75 3.08
N GLU A 116 -18.92 11.91 3.30
CA GLU A 116 -17.89 11.29 2.45
C GLU A 116 -17.78 9.78 2.74
N GLY A 117 -17.99 9.36 3.98
CA GLY A 117 -18.11 7.95 4.35
C GLY A 117 -19.28 7.24 3.66
N GLN A 118 -20.40 7.93 3.40
CA GLN A 118 -21.48 7.38 2.58
C GLN A 118 -21.06 7.20 1.12
N ARG A 119 -20.36 8.17 0.53
CA ARG A 119 -19.84 8.08 -0.86
C ARG A 119 -18.85 6.92 -1.00
N LEU A 120 -17.95 6.76 -0.05
CA LEU A 120 -17.01 5.64 0.01
C LEU A 120 -17.73 4.29 0.10
N ARG A 121 -18.80 4.18 0.89
CA ARG A 121 -19.62 2.97 0.96
C ARG A 121 -20.27 2.61 -0.38
N VAL A 122 -20.79 3.61 -1.10
CA VAL A 122 -21.34 3.40 -2.45
C VAL A 122 -20.25 2.91 -3.40
N LEU A 123 -19.06 3.53 -3.38
CA LEU A 123 -17.92 3.10 -4.19
C LEU A 123 -17.48 1.67 -3.87
N LYS A 124 -17.39 1.31 -2.58
CA LYS A 124 -17.09 -0.05 -2.11
C LYS A 124 -18.11 -1.06 -2.64
N GLN A 125 -19.40 -0.72 -2.57
CA GLN A 125 -20.45 -1.58 -3.10
C GLN A 125 -20.30 -1.77 -4.62
N SER A 126 -20.06 -0.70 -5.38
CA SER A 126 -19.81 -0.78 -6.83
C SER A 126 -18.59 -1.67 -7.17
N LEU A 127 -17.51 -1.58 -6.38
CA LEU A 127 -16.33 -2.43 -6.52
C LEU A 127 -16.63 -3.91 -6.26
N MET A 128 -17.41 -4.22 -5.23
CA MET A 128 -17.85 -5.59 -4.96
C MET A 128 -18.66 -6.16 -6.12
N TRP A 129 -19.57 -5.36 -6.70
CA TRP A 129 -20.32 -5.77 -7.90
C TRP A 129 -19.40 -6.03 -9.09
N GLN A 130 -18.39 -5.19 -9.33
CA GLN A 130 -17.41 -5.42 -10.39
C GLN A 130 -16.58 -6.70 -10.17
N GLY A 131 -16.24 -7.02 -8.92
CA GLY A 131 -15.57 -8.28 -8.58
C GLY A 131 -16.43 -9.52 -8.82
N THR A 132 -17.69 -9.46 -8.37
CA THR A 132 -18.63 -10.59 -8.52
C THR A 132 -19.00 -10.84 -9.99
N PHE A 133 -19.25 -9.79 -10.78
CA PHE A 133 -19.67 -9.92 -12.18
C PHE A 133 -18.51 -10.01 -13.17
N GLY A 134 -17.36 -9.40 -12.88
CA GLY A 134 -16.15 -9.54 -13.70
C GLY A 134 -15.51 -10.92 -13.61
N GLY A 135 -15.74 -11.65 -12.52
CA GLY A 135 -15.38 -13.07 -12.36
C GLY A 135 -16.34 -14.04 -13.06
N MET A 136 -17.58 -13.61 -13.32
CA MET A 136 -18.54 -14.33 -14.16
C MET A 136 -18.35 -13.93 -15.63
N LYS A 137 -17.24 -14.35 -16.24
CA LYS A 137 -17.18 -14.39 -17.71
C LYS A 137 -18.00 -15.60 -18.17
N LEU A 138 -19.16 -15.33 -18.78
CA LEU A 138 -19.87 -16.24 -19.68
C LEU A 138 -19.02 -16.51 -20.93
#